data_AF-A0A4R5BYP6-F1
#
_entry.id   AF-A0A4R5BYP6-F1
#
_cell.length_a   1.000
_cell.length_b   1.000
_cell.length_c   1.000
_cell.angle_alpha   90.00
_cell.angle_beta   90.00
_cell.angle_gamma   90.00
#
_symmetry.space_group_name_H-M   'P 1'
#
loop_
_entity.id
_entity.type
_entity.pdbx_description
1 polymer ?
#
loop_
_entity_poly.entity_id
_entity_poly.type
_entity_poly.pdbx_seq_one_letter_code
_entity_poly.pdbx_strand_id
1 'polypeptide(L)'
;MLQYNNDAPARTIFLNPASTTHRAETMRVRISYDGARTWPVDRPLTDAPPPAEAGTEGGYSSMAKTSDYRVAALVESNLDTRHNGTSYRSIVFRKFNLSWILH
;
A
#
# COMPACT_ATOMS: atom_id res chain seq x y z
N MET A 1 -0.48 8.63 5.25
CA MET A 1 -1.70 9.06 4.52
C MET A 1 -1.29 10.05 3.45
N LEU A 2 -1.98 10.07 2.30
CA LEU A 2 -1.72 10.98 1.18
C LEU A 2 -3.00 11.70 0.78
N GLN A 3 -2.99 13.04 0.77
CA GLN A 3 -4.02 13.83 0.08
C GLN A 3 -3.70 13.77 -1.42
N TYR A 4 -4.40 12.92 -2.17
CA TYR A 4 -4.08 12.71 -3.58
C TYR A 4 -4.51 13.90 -4.44
N ASN A 5 -5.65 14.49 -4.13
CA ASN A 5 -6.18 15.68 -4.78
C ASN A 5 -7.24 16.35 -3.89
N ASN A 6 -7.40 17.67 -4.02
CA ASN A 6 -8.34 18.48 -3.23
C ASN A 6 -9.50 19.05 -4.06
N ASP A 7 -9.43 18.94 -5.39
CA ASP A 7 -10.51 19.23 -6.34
C ASP A 7 -11.55 18.10 -6.38
N ALA A 8 -12.77 18.39 -6.85
CA ALA A 8 -13.89 17.44 -6.76
C ALA A 8 -13.78 16.29 -7.79
N PRO A 9 -13.94 15.01 -7.37
CA PRO A 9 -14.05 14.57 -5.98
C PRO A 9 -12.69 14.52 -5.29
N ALA A 10 -12.60 15.07 -4.08
CA ALA A 10 -11.36 15.06 -3.29
C ALA A 10 -11.08 13.64 -2.81
N ARG A 11 -9.80 13.23 -2.81
CA ARG A 11 -9.41 11.85 -2.48
C ARG A 11 -8.28 11.82 -1.48
N THR A 12 -8.51 11.08 -0.41
CA THR A 12 -7.46 10.73 0.56
C THR A 12 -7.12 9.25 0.41
N ILE A 13 -5.83 8.93 0.33
CA ILE A 13 -5.31 7.58 0.20
C ILE A 13 -4.63 7.15 1.49
N PHE A 14 -4.97 5.95 1.96
CA PHE A 14 -4.36 5.31 3.12
C PHE A 14 -3.82 3.94 2.75
N LEU A 15 -2.68 3.58 3.34
CA LEU A 15 -1.99 2.33 3.09
C LEU A 15 -1.44 1.82 4.42
N ASN A 16 -1.86 0.62 4.81
CA ASN A 16 -1.40 -0.07 6.01
C ASN A 16 -1.64 -1.57 5.89
N PRO A 17 -1.05 -2.38 6.77
CA PRO A 17 -1.53 -3.74 6.99
C PRO A 17 -2.91 -3.72 7.62
N ALA A 18 -3.92 -4.23 6.91
CA ALA A 18 -5.31 -4.27 7.33
C ALA A 18 -5.62 -5.54 8.15
N SER A 19 -4.80 -5.77 9.16
CA SER A 19 -4.97 -6.83 10.15
C SER A 19 -4.45 -6.36 11.49
N THR A 20 -5.07 -6.85 12.56
CA THR A 20 -4.67 -6.55 13.94
C THR A 20 -3.55 -7.47 14.46
N THR A 21 -3.24 -8.55 13.73
CA THR A 21 -2.32 -9.61 14.18
C THR A 21 -1.18 -9.88 13.21
N HIS A 22 -1.33 -9.54 11.93
CA HIS A 22 -0.33 -9.85 10.89
C HIS A 22 -0.08 -8.65 9.97
N ARG A 23 1.20 -8.40 9.65
CA ARG A 23 1.58 -7.38 8.66
C ARG A 23 1.79 -7.93 7.26
N ALA A 24 2.35 -9.14 7.18
CA ALA A 24 2.64 -9.84 5.95
C ALA A 24 1.35 -10.11 5.17
N GLU A 25 1.35 -9.81 3.87
CA GLU A 25 0.27 -10.10 2.91
C GLU A 25 -1.07 -9.40 3.20
N THR A 26 -1.13 -8.56 4.24
CA THR A 26 -2.35 -7.84 4.64
C THR A 26 -2.32 -6.37 4.24
N MET A 27 -1.31 -5.93 3.48
CA MET A 27 -1.23 -4.55 2.99
C MET A 27 -2.42 -4.22 2.09
N ARG A 28 -3.15 -3.15 2.43
CA ARG A 28 -4.30 -2.67 1.65
C ARG A 28 -4.22 -1.19 1.40
N VAL A 29 -4.48 -0.79 0.16
CA VAL A 29 -4.64 0.60 -0.23
C VAL A 29 -6.13 0.96 -0.25
N ARG A 30 -6.48 2.12 0.30
CA ARG A 30 -7.85 2.58 0.45
C ARG A 30 -8.03 3.99 -0.07
N ILE A 31 -9.23 4.29 -0.59
CA ILE A 31 -9.64 5.65 -0.96
C ILE A 31 -10.81 6.09 -0.09
N SER A 32 -10.68 7.29 0.46
CA SER A 32 -11.76 8.04 1.09
C SER A 32 -12.12 9.27 0.25
N TYR A 33 -13.42 9.55 0.17
CA TYR A 33 -13.99 10.72 -0.51
C TYR A 33 -14.58 11.77 0.46
N ASP A 34 -14.54 11.50 1.77
CA ASP A 34 -15.26 12.27 2.79
C ASP A 34 -14.33 12.86 3.88
N GLY A 35 -13.06 13.05 3.52
CA GLY A 35 -12.03 13.60 4.42
C GLY A 35 -11.49 12.55 5.40
N ALA A 36 -11.31 11.31 4.94
CA ALA A 36 -10.82 10.17 5.73
C ALA A 36 -11.75 9.73 6.86
N ARG A 37 -13.06 10.00 6.76
CA ARG A 37 -14.06 9.50 7.74
C ARG A 37 -14.47 8.07 7.44
N THR A 38 -14.67 7.74 6.16
CA THR A 38 -14.95 6.39 5.68
C THR A 38 -14.00 5.97 4.56
N TRP A 39 -13.89 4.65 4.36
CA TRP A 39 -12.99 4.04 3.37
C TRP A 39 -13.77 3.09 2.46
N PRO A 40 -14.62 3.61 1.55
CA PRO A 40 -15.50 2.79 0.72
C PRO A 40 -14.76 2.00 -0.37
N VAL A 41 -13.52 2.38 -0.72
CA VAL A 41 -12.68 1.67 -1.68
C VAL A 41 -11.52 1.03 -0.93
N ASP A 42 -11.26 -0.23 -1.24
CA ASP A 42 -10.26 -1.03 -0.54
C ASP A 42 -9.72 -2.15 -1.45
N ARG A 43 -8.41 -2.13 -1.72
CA ARG A 43 -7.74 -3.12 -2.58
C ARG A 43 -6.49 -3.70 -1.90
N PRO A 44 -6.34 -5.03 -1.82
CA PRO A 44 -5.11 -5.65 -1.32
C PRO A 44 -3.96 -5.53 -2.33
N LEU A 45 -2.73 -5.32 -1.83
CA LEU A 45 -1.55 -5.30 -2.71
C LEU A 45 -1.22 -6.67 -3.31
N THR A 46 -1.73 -7.76 -2.72
CA THR A 46 -1.57 -9.13 -3.21
C THR A 46 -2.27 -9.40 -4.54
N ASP A 47 -3.17 -8.52 -4.99
CA ASP A 47 -3.73 -8.56 -6.35
C ASP A 47 -2.68 -8.30 -7.44
N ALA A 48 -1.56 -7.67 -7.08
CA ALA A 48 -0.40 -7.48 -7.93
C ALA A 48 0.86 -7.80 -7.12
N PRO A 49 1.17 -9.09 -6.90
CA PRO A 49 2.27 -9.50 -6.03
C PRO A 49 3.62 -8.98 -6.58
N PRO A 50 4.58 -8.65 -5.71
CA PRO A 50 5.92 -8.30 -6.16
C PRO A 50 6.63 -9.53 -6.76
N PRO A 51 7.77 -9.35 -7.43
CA PRO A 51 8.64 -10.47 -7.79
C PRO A 51 8.97 -11.35 -6.58
N ALA A 52 9.10 -12.66 -6.78
CA ALA A 52 9.27 -13.61 -5.68
C ALA A 52 10.52 -13.33 -4.82
N GLU A 53 11.58 -12.84 -5.45
CA GLU A 53 12.83 -12.44 -4.81
C GLU A 53 12.69 -11.22 -3.88
N ALA A 54 11.60 -10.47 -3.97
CA ALA A 54 11.34 -9.33 -3.10
C ALA A 54 10.87 -9.76 -1.70
N GLY A 55 10.49 -11.04 -1.51
CA GLY A 55 9.97 -11.58 -0.26
C GLY A 55 8.50 -11.25 -0.02
N THR A 56 8.07 -11.43 1.23
CA THR A 56 6.70 -11.20 1.66
C THR A 56 6.50 -9.74 2.09
N GLU A 57 5.76 -8.99 1.28
CA GLU A 57 5.39 -7.60 1.59
C GLU A 57 4.51 -7.48 2.83
N GLY A 58 4.82 -6.49 3.66
CA GLY A 58 4.06 -6.20 4.87
C GLY A 58 4.88 -5.51 5.93
N GLY A 59 4.44 -4.32 6.34
CA GLY A 59 5.19 -3.54 7.32
C GLY A 59 4.84 -2.06 7.28
N TYR A 60 5.85 -1.24 7.54
CA TYR A 60 5.77 0.19 7.31
C TYR A 60 5.61 0.49 5.82
N SER A 61 5.00 1.62 5.53
CA SER A 61 4.86 2.12 4.17
C SER A 61 4.89 3.64 4.12
N SER A 62 5.24 4.17 2.94
CA SER A 62 5.20 5.60 2.64
C SER A 62 4.66 5.80 1.24
N MET A 63 3.98 6.92 1.00
CA MET A 63 3.35 7.22 -0.29
C MET A 63 3.63 8.64 -0.75
N ALA A 64 3.72 8.81 -2.06
CA ALA A 64 3.77 10.10 -2.73
C ALA A 64 2.91 10.10 -4.00
N LYS A 65 2.41 11.27 -4.39
CA LYS A 65 1.85 11.46 -5.73
C LYS A 65 2.98 11.77 -6.70
N THR A 66 2.98 11.09 -7.83
CA THR A 66 3.95 11.29 -8.91
C THR A 66 3.40 12.25 -9.97
N SER A 67 4.29 12.86 -10.76
CA SER A 67 3.93 13.85 -11.78
C SER A 67 3.06 13.29 -12.91
N ASP A 68 3.11 11.98 -13.17
CA ASP A 68 2.26 11.27 -14.12
C ASP A 68 0.95 10.75 -13.49
N TYR A 69 0.50 11.40 -12.41
CA TYR A 69 -0.79 11.11 -11.74
C TYR A 69 -0.94 9.66 -11.28
N ARG A 70 0.12 9.12 -10.68
CA ARG A 70 0.11 7.82 -9.99
C ARG A 70 0.45 7.98 -8.52
N VAL A 71 0.08 6.98 -7.73
CA VAL A 71 0.57 6.77 -6.37
C VAL A 71 1.86 5.97 -6.46
N ALA A 72 2.95 6.55 -5.96
CA ALA A 72 4.16 5.81 -5.63
C ALA A 72 4.07 5.37 -4.16
N ALA A 73 4.41 4.12 -3.88
CA ALA A 73 4.47 3.58 -2.53
C ALA A 73 5.77 2.82 -2.29
N LEU A 74 6.39 3.06 -1.15
CA LEU A 74 7.45 2.22 -0.59
C LEU A 74 6.81 1.34 0.49
N VAL A 75 7.04 0.03 0.43
CA VAL A 75 6.47 -0.95 1.38
C VAL A 75 7.59 -1.86 1.87
N GLU A 76 7.71 -2.04 3.18
CA GLU A 76 8.65 -3.03 3.72
C GLU A 76 8.28 -4.45 3.28
N SER A 77 9.31 -5.27 3.08
CA SER A 77 9.17 -6.68 2.80
C SER A 77 10.16 -7.51 3.61
N ASN A 78 9.80 -8.76 3.87
CA ASN A 78 10.57 -9.71 4.65
C ASN A 78 10.91 -10.93 3.80
N LEU A 79 12.19 -11.25 3.64
CA LEU A 79 12.62 -12.38 2.79
C LEU A 79 12.35 -13.75 3.44
N ASP A 80 12.34 -13.81 4.77
CA ASP A 80 11.99 -15.00 5.55
C ASP A 80 11.07 -14.63 6.73
N THR A 81 9.79 -14.96 6.61
CA THR A 81 8.79 -14.70 7.66
C THR A 81 8.85 -15.68 8.83
N ARG A 82 9.63 -16.77 8.72
CA ARG A 82 9.77 -17.80 9.77
C ARG A 82 10.91 -17.48 10.74
N HIS A 83 11.92 -16.72 10.32
CA HIS A 83 13.11 -16.41 11.12
C HIS A 83 13.31 -14.90 11.32
N ASN A 84 12.36 -14.24 12.00
CA ASN A 84 12.31 -12.78 12.13
C ASN A 84 13.60 -12.10 12.61
N GLY A 85 14.37 -12.75 13.49
CA GLY A 85 15.62 -12.20 14.06
C GLY A 85 16.83 -12.26 13.12
N THR A 86 16.80 -13.13 12.11
CA THR A 86 17.88 -13.31 11.14
C THR A 86 17.45 -13.01 9.71
N SER A 87 16.18 -12.68 9.52
CA SER A 87 15.64 -12.44 8.19
C SER A 87 16.05 -11.07 7.66
N TYR A 88 16.54 -11.09 6.42
CA TYR A 88 16.81 -9.89 5.64
C TYR A 88 15.51 -9.16 5.30
N ARG A 89 15.59 -7.83 5.30
CA ARG A 89 14.50 -6.92 4.96
C ARG A 89 14.82 -6.17 3.69
N SER A 90 13.81 -5.93 2.88
CA SER A 90 13.89 -5.13 1.66
C SER A 90 12.75 -4.11 1.64
N ILE A 91 12.77 -3.22 0.64
CA ILE A 91 11.71 -2.25 0.40
C ILE A 91 11.25 -2.43 -1.05
N VAL A 92 9.97 -2.68 -1.24
CA VAL A 92 9.35 -2.74 -2.56
C VAL A 92 8.86 -1.36 -2.96
N PHE A 93 9.23 -0.93 -4.16
CA PHE A 93 8.66 0.24 -4.82
C PHE A 93 7.47 -0.17 -5.68
N ARG A 94 6.33 0.46 -5.45
CA ARG A 94 5.09 0.26 -6.22
C ARG A 94 4.66 1.56 -6.87
N LYS A 95 4.10 1.46 -8.07
CA LYS A 95 3.51 2.59 -8.78
C LYS A 95 2.19 2.17 -9.44
N PHE A 96 1.07 2.72 -8.98
CA PHE A 96 -0.26 2.40 -9.48
C PHE A 96 -1.13 3.65 -9.60
N ASN A 97 -2.11 3.64 -10.51
CA ASN A 97 -3.04 4.76 -10.70
C ASN A 97 -4.34 4.53 -9.90
N LEU A 98 -5.24 5.52 -9.90
CA LEU A 98 -6.54 5.39 -9.23
C LEU A 98 -7.42 4.28 -9.81
N SER A 99 -7.36 4.07 -11.14
CA SER A 99 -8.14 3.03 -11.81
C SER A 99 -7.81 1.64 -11.29
N TRP A 100 -6.52 1.34 -11.07
CA TRP A 100 -6.10 0.10 -10.43
C TRP A 100 -6.61 0.00 -8.99
N ILE A 101 -6.84 1.07 -8.25
CA ILE A 101 -7.41 0.93 -6.89
C ILE A 101 -8.92 0.61 -6.96
N LEU A 102 -9.61 1.01 -8.03
CA LEU A 102 -11.07 0.96 -8.18
C LEU A 102 -11.60 -0.31 -8.87
N HIS A 103 -10.76 -1.07 -9.56
CA HIS A 103 -11.12 -2.24 -10.38
C HIS A 103 -10.11 -3.36 -10.20
#